data_AF-A0A7X1XDG4-F1
#
_entry.id   AF-A0A7X1XDG4-F1
#
_cell.length_a   1.000
_cell.length_b   1.000
_cell.length_c   1.000
_cell.angle_alpha   90.00
_cell.angle_beta   90.00
_cell.angle_gamma   90.00
#
_symmetry.space_group_name_H-M   'P 1'
#
loop_
_entity.id
_entity.type
_entity.pdbx_description
1 polymer ?
#
loop_
_entity_poly.entity_id
_entity_poly.type
_entity_poly.pdbx_seq_one_letter_code
_entity_poly.pdbx_strand_id
1 'polypeptide(L)'
;MVTRIFDGLSCPVRFLPIPLPVFRIATATFRLLPRYGQWTAGMAERMNIDLVFEHMDAARDFGFKSRLFIFNGDDMPGTRV
;
A
#
# COMPACT_ATOMS: atom_id res chain seq x y z
N MET A 1 -9.34 -0.88 2.08
CA MET A 1 -8.19 -0.06 2.50
C MET A 1 -7.84 1.00 1.45
N VAL A 2 -7.49 0.62 0.22
CA VAL A 2 -7.11 1.57 -0.85
C VAL A 2 -8.20 2.62 -1.13
N THR A 3 -9.48 2.23 -1.14
CA THR A 3 -10.61 3.17 -1.27
C THR A 3 -10.56 4.32 -0.26
N ARG A 4 -10.23 4.06 1.01
CA ARG A 4 -10.13 5.09 2.06
C ARG A 4 -9.04 6.12 1.78
N ILE A 5 -7.96 5.72 1.11
CA ILE A 5 -6.88 6.64 0.72
C ILE A 5 -7.40 7.60 -0.34
N PHE A 6 -8.09 7.08 -1.36
CA PHE A 6 -8.69 7.90 -2.40
C PHE A 6 -9.82 8.80 -1.89
N ASP A 7 -10.63 8.31 -0.95
CA ASP A 7 -11.66 9.11 -0.27
C ASP A 7 -11.03 10.32 0.42
N GLY A 8 -9.92 10.13 1.15
CA GLY A 8 -9.17 11.24 1.78
C GLY A 8 -8.51 12.19 0.77
N LEU A 9 -8.19 11.72 -0.44
CA LEU A 9 -7.65 12.52 -1.53
C LEU A 9 -8.73 13.19 -2.41
N SER A 10 -10.01 12.94 -2.16
CA SER A 10 -11.13 13.42 -2.98
C SER A 10 -11.00 13.07 -4.47
N CYS A 11 -10.42 11.91 -4.79
CA CYS A 11 -10.14 11.48 -6.17
C CYS A 11 -11.05 10.31 -6.58
N PRO A 12 -11.67 10.32 -7.78
CA PRO A 12 -12.52 9.22 -8.23
C PRO A 12 -11.72 7.92 -8.40
N VAL A 13 -12.15 6.87 -7.71
CA VAL A 13 -11.48 5.57 -7.72
C VAL A 13 -11.87 4.76 -8.94
N ARG A 14 -10.89 4.38 -9.75
CA ARG A 14 -11.09 3.40 -10.83
C ARG A 14 -10.14 2.22 -10.64
N PHE A 15 -10.69 1.07 -10.31
CA PHE A 15 -9.93 -0.18 -10.23
C PHE A 15 -9.82 -0.81 -11.62
N LEU A 16 -8.59 -1.04 -12.06
CA LEU A 16 -8.29 -1.81 -13.27
C LEU A 16 -7.63 -3.12 -12.82
N PRO A 17 -8.27 -4.29 -13.04
CA PRO A 17 -7.66 -5.57 -12.69
C PRO A 17 -6.50 -5.86 -13.65
N ILE A 18 -5.28 -5.76 -13.13
CA ILE A 18 -4.06 -6.07 -13.90
C ILE A 18 -3.56 -7.45 -13.45
N PRO A 19 -3.42 -8.42 -14.36
CA PRO A 19 -2.83 -9.71 -14.03
C PRO A 19 -1.39 -9.56 -13.54
N LEU A 20 -1.02 -10.28 -12.49
CA LEU A 20 0.34 -10.31 -11.94
C LEU A 20 1.46 -10.55 -12.98
N PRO A 21 1.34 -11.43 -13.99
CA PRO A 21 2.39 -11.59 -15.00
C PRO A 21 2.64 -10.32 -15.83
N VAL A 22 1.59 -9.53 -16.12
CA VAL A 22 1.73 -8.24 -16.81
C VAL A 22 2.51 -7.26 -15.95
N PHE A 23 2.22 -7.21 -14.64
CA PHE A 23 2.95 -6.36 -13.69
C PHE A 23 4.42 -6.78 -13.55
N ARG A 24 4.72 -8.08 -13.60
CA ARG A 24 6.10 -8.60 -13.60
C ARG A 24 6.89 -8.15 -14.82
N ILE A 25 6.29 -8.20 -16.01
CA ILE A 25 6.93 -7.72 -17.24
C ILE A 25 7.14 -6.20 -17.16
N ALA A 26 6.11 -5.46 -16.75
CA ALA A 26 6.18 -4.01 -16.62
C ALA A 26 7.30 -3.58 -15.64
N THR A 27 7.36 -4.17 -14.46
CA THR A 27 8.41 -3.86 -13.46
C THR A 27 9.81 -4.24 -13.93
N ALA A 28 9.96 -5.30 -14.73
CA ALA A 28 11.24 -5.62 -15.36
C ALA A 28 11.68 -4.54 -16.37
N THR A 29 10.75 -3.94 -17.11
CA THR A 29 11.04 -2.82 -18.02
C THR A 29 11.29 -1.50 -17.26
N PHE A 30 10.50 -1.22 -16.22
CA PHE A 30 10.64 -0.02 -15.38
C PHE A 30 11.93 0.00 -14.55
N ARG A 31 12.55 -1.15 -14.28
CA ARG A 31 13.86 -1.25 -13.63
C ARG A 31 14.99 -0.56 -14.41
N LEU A 32 14.81 -0.31 -15.71
CA LEU A 32 15.76 0.46 -16.50
C LEU A 32 15.72 1.98 -16.18
N LEU A 33 14.65 2.45 -15.53
CA LEU A 33 14.52 3.84 -15.09
C LEU A 33 14.86 3.95 -13.59
N PRO A 34 15.92 4.69 -13.21
CA PRO A 34 16.36 4.81 -11.81
C PRO A 34 15.31 5.45 -10.88
N ARG A 35 14.33 6.17 -11.44
CA ARG A 35 13.22 6.80 -10.70
C ARG A 35 12.13 5.80 -10.26
N TYR A 36 12.07 4.61 -10.86
CA TYR A 36 11.07 3.57 -10.53
C TYR A 36 11.67 2.35 -9.81
N GLY A 37 12.93 2.44 -9.37
CA GLY A 37 13.64 1.33 -8.72
C GLY A 37 13.01 0.83 -7.40
N GLN A 38 12.11 1.62 -6.80
CA GLN A 38 11.37 1.23 -5.59
C GLN A 38 10.23 0.25 -5.88
N TRP A 39 9.78 0.15 -7.14
CA TRP A 39 8.65 -0.69 -7.53
C TRP A 39 9.16 -2.06 -7.95
N THR A 40 8.78 -3.09 -7.19
CA THR A 40 9.21 -4.47 -7.46
C THR A 40 8.01 -5.39 -7.62
N ALA A 41 8.15 -6.44 -8.43
CA ALA A 41 7.13 -7.49 -8.54
C ALA A 41 6.79 -8.10 -7.17
N GLY A 42 7.77 -8.25 -6.29
CA GLY A 42 7.56 -8.75 -4.93
C GLY A 42 6.72 -7.82 -4.05
N MET A 43 6.73 -6.51 -4.31
CA MET A 43 5.81 -5.57 -3.66
C MET A 43 4.36 -5.84 -4.07
N ALA A 44 4.08 -6.05 -5.36
CA ALA A 44 2.73 -6.34 -5.83
C ALA A 44 2.21 -7.71 -5.36
N GLU A 45 3.10 -8.71 -5.31
CA GLU A 45 2.75 -10.02 -4.75
C GLU A 45 2.35 -9.89 -3.28
N ARG A 46 3.09 -9.08 -2.50
CA ARG A 46 2.77 -8.78 -1.10
C ARG A 46 1.50 -7.95 -0.90
N MET A 47 1.09 -7.16 -1.89
CA MET A 47 -0.19 -6.43 -1.84
C MET A 47 -1.41 -7.32 -2.07
N ASN A 48 -1.22 -8.48 -2.72
CA ASN A 48 -2.29 -9.42 -3.00
C ASN A 48 -2.55 -10.42 -1.86
N ILE A 49 -1.68 -10.44 -0.86
CA ILE A 49 -1.79 -11.29 0.32
C ILE A 49 -2.06 -10.42 1.55
N ASP A 50 -2.98 -10.85 2.40
CA ASP A 50 -3.22 -10.16 3.66
C ASP A 50 -2.15 -10.60 4.67
N LEU A 51 -1.27 -9.68 5.05
CA LEU A 51 -0.14 -9.91 5.96
C LEU A 51 -0.57 -9.70 7.43
N VAL A 52 -1.71 -10.27 7.81
CA VAL A 52 -2.22 -10.21 9.18
C VAL A 52 -1.58 -11.33 10.00
N PHE A 53 -0.67 -10.94 10.89
CA PHE A 53 -0.04 -11.83 11.85
C PHE A 53 -0.79 -11.80 13.18
N GLU A 54 -0.76 -12.92 13.91
CA GLU A 54 -1.36 -12.99 15.23
C GLU A 54 -0.61 -12.08 16.21
N HIS A 55 -1.35 -11.14 16.79
CA HIS A 55 -0.84 -10.11 17.72
C HIS A 55 -1.12 -10.41 19.21
N MET A 56 -1.48 -11.64 19.57
CA MET A 56 -1.87 -11.99 20.95
C MET A 56 -0.75 -11.79 21.96
N ASP A 57 0.48 -12.19 21.61
CA ASP A 57 1.65 -12.00 22.48
C ASP A 57 1.96 -10.51 22.68
N ALA A 58 1.88 -9.71 21.61
CA ALA A 58 2.07 -8.27 21.68
C ALA A 58 0.96 -7.56 22.50
N ALA A 59 -0.28 -8.04 22.41
CA ALA A 59 -1.39 -7.52 23.20
C ALA A 59 -1.22 -7.82 24.68
N ARG A 60 -0.70 -9.01 25.02
CA ARG A 60 -0.47 -9.44 26.40
C ARG A 60 0.70 -8.71 27.06
N ASP A 61 1.81 -8.59 26.34
CA ASP A 61 3.06 -8.09 26.92
C ASP A 61 3.18 -6.56 26.84
N PHE A 62 2.61 -5.95 25.79
CA PHE A 62 2.73 -4.51 25.54
C PHE A 62 1.39 -3.76 25.59
N GLY A 63 0.27 -4.44 25.88
CA GLY A 63 -1.06 -3.83 25.81
C GLY A 63 -1.43 -3.37 24.40
N PHE A 64 -0.82 -3.96 23.37
CA PHE A 64 -0.96 -3.53 21.98
C PHE A 64 -2.42 -3.65 21.51
N LYS A 65 -2.98 -2.53 21.05
CA LYS A 65 -4.27 -2.46 20.36
C LYS A 65 -4.08 -1.79 19.02
N SER A 66 -4.32 -2.51 17.92
CA SER A 66 -4.27 -1.92 16.59
C SER A 66 -5.38 -0.87 16.47
N ARG A 67 -5.01 0.36 16.08
CA ARG A 67 -6.00 1.39 15.77
C ARG A 67 -6.51 1.20 14.34
N LEU A 68 -7.75 1.62 14.11
CA LEU A 68 -8.31 1.67 12.76
C LEU A 68 -7.47 2.61 11.87
N PHE A 69 -7.22 2.18 10.64
CA PHE A 69 -6.59 3.02 9.62
C PHE A 69 -7.61 4.04 9.09
N ILE A 70 -7.38 5.31 9.41
CA ILE A 70 -8.08 6.49 8.89
C ILE A 70 -7.02 7.29 8.15
N PHE A 71 -7.26 7.61 6.88
CA PHE A 71 -6.34 8.38 6.05
C PHE A 71 -6.94 9.77 5.83
N ASN A 72 -6.22 10.80 6.25
CA ASN A 72 -6.60 12.20 6.07
C ASN A 72 -5.65 12.89 5.07
N GLY A 73 -6.10 13.98 4.44
CA GLY A 73 -5.29 14.72 3.47
C GLY A 73 -3.96 15.27 4.02
N ASP A 74 -3.89 15.49 5.34
CA ASP A 74 -2.68 15.95 6.05
C ASP A 74 -1.57 14.88 6.10
N ASP A 75 -1.88 13.61 5.83
CA ASP A 75 -0.91 12.51 5.81
C ASP A 75 -0.06 12.47 4.51
N MET A 76 -0.34 13.36 3.54
CA MET A 76 0.44 13.48 2.29
C MET A 76 1.74 14.29 2.48
N PRO A 77 2.91 13.75 2.11
CA PRO A 77 4.15 14.51 2.15
C PRO A 77 4.12 15.62 1.09
N GLY A 78 4.01 16.88 1.54
CA GLY A 78 4.05 18.07 0.67
C GLY A 78 2.99 19.12 0.94
N THR A 79 1.96 18.80 1.74
CA THR A 79 0.96 19.79 2.18
C THR A 79 1.52 20.58 3.35
N ARG A 80 2.36 21.59 3.05
CA ARG A 80 2.72 22.60 4.05
C ARG A 80 1.52 23.53 4.24
N VAL A 81 1.02 23.56 5.48
CA VAL A 81 0.23 24.69 6.00
C VAL A 81 1.09 25.95 6.00
#